data_AF-A0A1C0SI79-F1
#
_entry.id   AF-A0A1C0SI79-F1
#
_cell.length_a   1.000
_cell.length_b   1.000
_cell.length_c   1.000
_cell.angle_alpha   90.00
_cell.angle_beta   90.00
_cell.angle_gamma   90.00
#
_symmetry.space_group_name_H-M   'P 1'
#
loop_
_entity.id
_entity.type
_entity.pdbx_description
1 polymer ?
#
loop_
_entity_poly.entity_id
_entity_poly.type
_entity_poly.pdbx_seq_one_letter_code
_entity_poly.pdbx_strand_id
1 'polypeptide(L)'
;MYRLYVDEVGTDDITHLADDNNRYLSLSGVAMKIVDARDDLTPKFNWIKAAVLEQDPDDPVIFHRTDIVQKKRAFGVLNDPQKRDLFDRGIHRAMSTTPYTVITALIDKLGMVNQPRWQNQHPYHYLMEILLEKYTQFLERVDDIGDVMPEGRKGKKDTALQAEFAQVLQRGTYFVSAARMQKRIASPTLERFMF
;
A
#
# COMPACT_ATOMS: atom_id res chain seq x y z
N MET A 1 2.66 -15.49 9.18
CA MET A 1 2.71 -14.98 7.81
C MET A 1 2.12 -13.58 7.74
N TYR A 2 2.90 -12.66 7.16
CA TYR A 2 2.53 -11.27 6.88
C TYR A 2 2.09 -11.08 5.43
N ARG A 3 1.34 -10.02 5.19
CA ARG A 3 1.03 -9.48 3.87
C ARG A 3 1.40 -8.01 3.83
N LEU A 4 2.08 -7.61 2.76
CA LEU A 4 2.38 -6.21 2.48
C LEU A 4 1.36 -5.66 1.48
N TYR A 5 0.44 -4.82 1.95
CA TYR A 5 -0.50 -4.10 1.09
C TYR A 5 0.15 -2.83 0.57
N VAL A 6 0.32 -2.70 -0.75
CA VAL A 6 1.10 -1.61 -1.36
C VAL A 6 0.19 -0.64 -2.11
N ASP A 7 0.35 0.64 -1.80
CA ASP A 7 -0.31 1.77 -2.46
C ASP A 7 0.73 2.84 -2.89
N GLU A 8 0.44 3.53 -3.99
CA GLU A 8 1.29 4.57 -4.57
C GLU A 8 0.61 5.93 -4.47
N VAL A 9 1.37 6.94 -4.06
CA VAL A 9 0.92 8.33 -4.12
C VAL A 9 1.89 9.16 -4.96
N GLY A 10 1.36 9.77 -6.01
CA GLY A 10 2.09 10.63 -6.95
C GLY A 10 1.92 10.17 -8.40
N THR A 11 2.80 10.65 -9.26
CA THR A 11 2.91 10.21 -10.66
C THR A 11 4.32 9.68 -10.91
N ASP A 12 4.41 8.64 -11.74
CA ASP A 12 5.67 8.09 -12.22
C ASP A 12 6.34 8.96 -13.30
N ASP A 13 5.62 9.97 -13.82
CA ASP A 13 6.09 10.87 -14.86
C ASP A 13 7.29 11.73 -14.40
N ILE A 14 8.28 11.89 -15.26
CA ILE A 14 9.48 12.71 -15.03
C ILE A 14 9.39 14.09 -15.73
N THR A 15 8.24 14.44 -16.29
CA THR A 15 7.97 15.79 -16.79
C THR A 15 7.56 16.75 -15.66
N HIS A 16 7.78 18.06 -15.86
CA HIS A 16 7.30 19.12 -14.96
C HIS A 16 7.75 19.02 -13.48
N LEU A 17 8.98 18.56 -13.23
CA LEU A 17 9.52 18.35 -11.87
C LEU A 17 9.72 19.62 -11.02
N ALA A 18 9.45 20.80 -11.58
CA ALA A 18 9.41 22.06 -10.83
C ALA A 18 8.11 22.22 -10.01
N ASP A 19 7.04 21.49 -10.37
CA ASP A 19 5.80 21.42 -9.59
C ASP A 19 5.91 20.31 -8.54
N ASP A 20 5.67 20.65 -7.28
CA ASP A 20 5.76 19.70 -6.15
C ASP A 20 4.83 18.49 -6.32
N ASN A 21 3.66 18.67 -6.96
CA ASN A 21 2.73 17.56 -7.23
C ASN A 21 3.32 16.51 -8.19
N ASN A 22 4.23 16.95 -9.06
CA ASN A 22 4.91 16.11 -10.04
C ASN A 22 6.34 15.76 -9.61
N ARG A 23 6.90 16.38 -8.56
CA ARG A 23 8.28 16.17 -8.12
C ARG A 23 8.44 14.95 -7.24
N TYR A 24 7.50 14.72 -6.33
CA TYR A 24 7.60 13.65 -5.34
C TYR A 24 6.81 12.42 -5.76
N LEU A 25 7.38 11.26 -5.51
CA LEU A 25 6.69 9.98 -5.64
C LEU A 25 6.93 9.18 -4.37
N SER A 26 5.88 8.55 -3.85
CA SER A 26 5.99 7.65 -2.71
C SER A 26 5.29 6.33 -2.95
N LEU A 27 5.88 5.27 -2.41
CA LEU A 27 5.32 3.94 -2.35
C LEU A 27 5.21 3.56 -0.88
N SER A 28 3.99 3.30 -0.43
CA SER A 28 3.70 2.94 0.96
C SER A 28 3.18 1.52 1.03
N GLY A 29 3.77 0.72 1.91
CA GLY A 29 3.37 -0.63 2.21
C GLY A 29 2.88 -0.75 3.65
N VAL A 30 1.72 -1.37 3.87
CA VAL A 30 1.23 -1.78 5.19
C VAL A 30 1.52 -3.26 5.36
N ALA A 31 2.51 -3.58 6.20
CA ALA A 31 2.84 -4.95 6.58
C ALA A 31 1.99 -5.34 7.80
N MET A 32 1.15 -6.35 7.65
CA MET A 32 0.31 -6.86 8.73
C MET A 32 0.17 -8.37 8.65
N LYS A 33 -0.10 -9.05 9.77
CA LYS A 33 -0.41 -10.47 9.70
C LYS A 33 -1.76 -10.66 9.04
N ILE A 34 -1.88 -11.71 8.23
CA ILE A 34 -3.15 -12.06 7.57
C ILE A 34 -4.25 -12.33 8.60
N VAL A 35 -3.90 -12.92 9.74
CA VAL A 35 -4.83 -13.16 10.86
C VAL A 35 -5.33 -11.85 11.48
N ASP A 36 -4.46 -10.86 11.67
CA ASP A 36 -4.85 -9.56 12.24
C ASP A 36 -5.73 -8.78 11.24
N ALA A 37 -5.45 -8.91 9.94
CA ALA A 37 -6.31 -8.34 8.90
C ALA A 37 -7.72 -8.95 8.95
N ARG A 38 -7.81 -10.29 8.97
CA ARG A 38 -9.07 -11.03 8.91
C ARG A 38 -9.88 -10.96 10.20
N ASP A 39 -9.24 -11.13 11.35
CA ASP A 39 -9.90 -11.37 12.63
C ASP A 39 -10.04 -10.09 13.47
N ASP A 40 -9.28 -9.04 13.17
CA ASP A 40 -9.31 -7.79 13.93
C ASP A 40 -9.72 -6.60 13.05
N LEU A 41 -8.98 -6.32 11.97
CA LEU A 41 -9.25 -5.15 11.12
C LEU A 41 -10.59 -5.25 10.38
N THR A 42 -10.86 -6.37 9.70
CA THR A 42 -12.10 -6.56 8.93
C THR A 42 -13.35 -6.42 9.80
N PRO A 43 -13.48 -7.08 10.97
CA PRO A 43 -14.63 -6.89 11.86
C PRO A 43 -14.82 -5.45 12.31
N LYS A 44 -13.74 -4.72 12.63
CA LYS A 44 -13.81 -3.31 13.02
C LYS A 44 -14.37 -2.44 11.89
N PHE A 45 -13.92 -2.65 10.65
CA PHE A 45 -14.44 -1.91 9.49
C PHE A 45 -15.88 -2.30 9.16
N ASN A 46 -16.25 -3.57 9.27
CA ASN A 46 -17.63 -4.02 9.09
C ASN A 46 -18.56 -3.41 10.14
N TRP A 47 -18.11 -3.27 11.38
CA TRP A 47 -18.86 -2.56 12.42
C TRP A 47 -19.08 -1.09 12.04
N ILE A 48 -18.06 -0.37 11.55
CA ILE A 48 -18.21 1.04 11.11
C ILE A 48 -19.24 1.12 9.97
N LYS A 49 -19.13 0.23 8.99
CA LYS A 49 -20.06 0.15 7.85
C LYS A 49 -21.50 -0.05 8.30
N ALA A 50 -21.74 -1.00 9.22
CA ALA A 50 -23.08 -1.27 9.74
C ALA A 50 -23.60 -0.12 10.63
N ALA A 51 -22.78 0.38 11.56
CA ALA A 51 -23.20 1.34 12.57
C ALA A 51 -23.37 2.78 12.04
N VAL A 52 -22.62 3.16 11.01
CA VAL A 52 -22.61 4.54 10.48
C VAL A 52 -23.28 4.63 9.11
N LEU A 53 -22.90 3.73 8.20
CA LEU A 53 -23.29 3.80 6.79
C LEU A 53 -24.62 3.09 6.50
N GLU A 54 -25.16 2.35 7.48
CA GLU A 54 -26.40 1.57 7.35
C GLU A 54 -26.35 0.64 6.11
N GLN A 55 -25.16 0.09 5.82
CA GLN A 55 -24.96 -0.64 4.56
C GLN A 55 -25.75 -1.95 4.50
N ASP A 56 -26.12 -2.32 3.28
CA ASP A 56 -26.55 -3.68 2.95
C ASP A 56 -25.34 -4.63 3.02
N PRO A 57 -25.42 -5.76 3.76
CA PRO A 57 -24.41 -6.81 3.73
C PRO A 57 -24.10 -7.34 2.32
N ASP A 58 -25.06 -7.29 1.40
CA ASP A 58 -24.93 -7.80 0.04
C ASP A 58 -24.29 -6.80 -0.93
N ASP A 59 -24.16 -5.52 -0.55
CA ASP A 59 -23.44 -4.47 -1.31
C ASP A 59 -22.45 -3.72 -0.41
N PRO A 60 -21.28 -4.31 -0.11
CA PRO A 60 -20.34 -3.75 0.84
C PRO A 60 -19.71 -2.45 0.31
N VAL A 61 -19.87 -1.36 1.05
CA VAL A 61 -19.30 -0.06 0.70
C VAL A 61 -17.77 -0.12 0.75
N ILE A 62 -17.12 0.26 -0.34
CA ILE A 62 -15.67 0.42 -0.42
C ILE A 62 -15.29 1.83 0.05
N PHE A 63 -14.28 1.92 0.90
CA PHE A 63 -13.86 3.19 1.51
C PHE A 63 -12.92 3.95 0.58
N HIS A 64 -13.51 4.75 -0.31
CA HIS A 64 -12.76 5.66 -1.16
C HIS A 64 -12.56 6.99 -0.45
N ARG A 65 -11.29 7.39 -0.24
CA ARG A 65 -10.92 8.65 0.42
C ARG A 65 -11.67 9.85 -0.15
N THR A 66 -11.75 9.96 -1.47
CA THR A 66 -12.43 11.08 -2.14
C THR A 66 -13.92 11.14 -1.77
N ASP A 67 -14.61 9.99 -1.75
CA ASP A 67 -16.03 9.92 -1.42
C ASP A 67 -16.26 10.24 0.08
N ILE A 68 -15.37 9.81 0.97
CA ILE A 68 -15.41 10.12 2.41
C ILE A 68 -15.23 11.63 2.64
N VAL A 69 -14.14 12.21 2.11
CA VAL A 69 -13.80 13.63 2.33
C VAL A 69 -14.88 14.55 1.74
N GLN A 70 -15.38 14.22 0.55
CA GLN A 70 -16.44 14.99 -0.10
C GLN A 70 -17.84 14.64 0.42
N LYS A 71 -17.97 13.66 1.31
CA LYS A 71 -19.24 13.16 1.87
C LYS A 71 -20.25 12.82 0.79
N LYS A 72 -19.81 12.08 -0.23
CA LYS A 72 -20.62 11.68 -1.39
C LYS A 72 -21.05 10.22 -1.28
N ARG A 73 -22.07 9.86 -2.06
CA ARG A 73 -22.59 8.48 -2.17
C ARG A 73 -22.98 7.95 -0.78
N ALA A 74 -22.53 6.75 -0.41
CA ALA A 74 -22.77 6.14 0.90
C ALA A 74 -22.27 7.00 2.08
N PHE A 75 -21.34 7.94 1.85
CA PHE A 75 -20.79 8.81 2.90
C PHE A 75 -21.57 10.12 3.09
N GLY A 76 -22.68 10.32 2.37
CA GLY A 76 -23.58 11.47 2.59
C GLY A 76 -24.11 11.55 4.02
N VAL A 77 -24.21 10.41 4.72
CA VAL A 77 -24.59 10.32 6.13
C VAL A 77 -23.63 11.06 7.06
N LEU A 78 -22.38 11.31 6.64
CA LEU A 78 -21.37 12.05 7.42
C LEU A 78 -21.61 13.58 7.42
N ASN A 79 -22.67 14.06 6.78
CA ASN A 79 -23.17 15.42 6.98
C ASN A 79 -23.80 15.60 8.36
N ASP A 80 -24.31 14.54 8.97
CA ASP A 80 -24.71 14.52 10.37
C ASP A 80 -23.45 14.55 11.27
N PRO A 81 -23.29 15.56 12.14
CA PRO A 81 -22.14 15.67 13.04
C PRO A 81 -21.96 14.46 13.98
N GLN A 82 -23.05 13.83 14.44
CA GLN A 82 -22.99 12.69 15.34
C GLN A 82 -22.50 11.44 14.63
N LYS A 83 -23.02 11.17 13.41
CA LYS A 83 -22.54 10.06 12.58
C LYS A 83 -21.09 10.25 12.17
N ARG A 84 -20.68 11.47 11.84
CA ARG A 84 -19.28 11.81 11.54
C ARG A 84 -18.36 11.54 12.74
N ASP A 85 -18.72 12.02 13.92
CA ASP A 85 -17.92 11.80 15.14
C ASP A 85 -17.83 10.31 15.51
N LEU A 86 -18.90 9.54 15.28
CA LEU A 86 -18.88 8.08 15.45
C LEU A 86 -17.95 7.40 14.42
N PHE A 87 -18.02 7.82 13.16
CA PHE A 87 -17.14 7.33 12.09
C PHE A 87 -15.68 7.61 12.38
N ASP A 88 -15.32 8.86 12.69
CA ASP A 88 -13.95 9.29 12.93
C ASP A 88 -13.33 8.54 14.11
N ARG A 89 -14.09 8.37 15.21
CA ARG A 89 -13.64 7.58 16.37
C ARG A 89 -13.52 6.09 16.03
N GLY A 90 -14.42 5.55 15.21
CA GLY A 90 -14.37 4.18 14.72
C GLY A 90 -13.10 3.92 13.92
N ILE A 91 -12.81 4.77 12.93
CA ILE A 91 -11.59 4.72 12.11
C ILE A 91 -10.35 4.86 12.99
N HIS A 92 -10.30 5.89 13.83
CA HIS A 92 -9.15 6.13 14.70
C HIS A 92 -8.89 4.93 15.61
N ARG A 93 -9.92 4.37 16.25
CA ARG A 93 -9.81 3.15 17.06
C ARG A 93 -9.30 1.98 16.23
N ALA A 94 -9.83 1.76 15.03
CA ALA A 94 -9.41 0.66 14.19
C ALA A 94 -7.91 0.76 13.84
N MET A 95 -7.44 1.94 13.45
CA MET A 95 -6.04 2.15 13.07
C MET A 95 -5.10 2.15 14.28
N SER A 96 -5.50 2.71 15.43
CA SER A 96 -4.65 2.79 16.63
C SER A 96 -4.49 1.47 17.40
N THR A 97 -5.42 0.52 17.21
CA THR A 97 -5.43 -0.73 17.98
C THR A 97 -5.02 -1.96 17.16
N THR A 98 -5.08 -1.88 15.84
CA THR A 98 -4.71 -3.00 14.97
C THR A 98 -3.18 -3.02 14.81
N PRO A 99 -2.50 -4.16 15.04
CA PRO A 99 -1.07 -4.27 14.84
C PRO A 99 -0.73 -4.29 13.34
N TYR A 100 0.01 -3.28 12.89
CA TYR A 100 0.61 -3.24 11.56
C TYR A 100 1.88 -2.39 11.58
N THR A 101 2.70 -2.53 10.55
CA THR A 101 3.89 -1.71 10.31
C THR A 101 3.77 -1.02 8.96
N VAL A 102 3.98 0.30 8.94
CA VAL A 102 4.01 1.07 7.69
C VAL A 102 5.45 1.22 7.23
N ILE A 103 5.70 0.92 5.97
CA ILE A 103 6.97 1.12 5.30
C ILE A 103 6.73 2.07 4.13
N THR A 104 7.28 3.27 4.18
CA THR A 104 7.14 4.25 3.10
C THR A 104 8.51 4.58 2.51
N ALA A 105 8.63 4.43 1.20
CA ALA A 105 9.75 4.93 0.43
C ALA A 105 9.30 6.18 -0.35
N LEU A 106 10.10 7.24 -0.28
CA LEU A 106 9.84 8.52 -0.93
C LEU A 106 11.05 8.87 -1.80
N ILE A 107 10.80 9.42 -2.98
CA ILE A 107 11.84 9.98 -3.83
C ILE A 107 11.50 11.41 -4.26
N ASP A 108 12.53 12.27 -4.19
CA ASP A 108 12.58 13.54 -4.89
C ASP A 108 13.10 13.29 -6.31
N LYS A 109 12.21 13.31 -7.31
CA LYS A 109 12.60 13.04 -8.70
C LYS A 109 13.49 14.12 -9.28
N LEU A 110 13.36 15.38 -8.85
CA LEU A 110 14.26 16.45 -9.28
C LEU A 110 15.68 16.21 -8.74
N GLY A 111 15.78 15.81 -7.48
CA GLY A 111 17.04 15.37 -6.89
C GLY A 111 17.64 14.17 -7.63
N MET A 112 16.80 13.18 -7.96
CA MET A 112 17.19 11.96 -8.68
C MET A 112 17.78 12.25 -10.07
N VAL A 113 17.09 13.03 -10.91
CA VAL A 113 17.54 13.29 -12.30
C VAL A 113 18.84 14.10 -12.36
N ASN A 114 19.11 14.90 -11.33
CA ASN A 114 20.33 15.70 -11.24
C ASN A 114 21.55 14.90 -10.74
N GLN A 115 21.39 13.61 -10.41
CA GLN A 115 22.52 12.77 -9.99
C GLN A 115 23.31 12.22 -11.19
N PRO A 116 24.61 12.54 -11.33
CA PRO A 116 25.40 12.18 -12.52
C PRO A 116 25.59 10.67 -12.76
N ARG A 117 25.36 9.84 -11.74
CA ARG A 117 25.56 8.38 -11.78
C ARG A 117 24.25 7.59 -11.78
N TRP A 118 23.11 8.27 -11.86
CA TRP A 118 21.82 7.60 -11.79
C TRP A 118 21.48 6.95 -13.13
N GLN A 119 21.55 5.62 -13.19
CA GLN A 119 21.22 4.83 -14.38
C GLN A 119 19.85 4.14 -14.29
N ASN A 120 19.17 4.21 -13.14
CA ASN A 120 17.87 3.57 -12.93
C ASN A 120 16.77 4.36 -13.66
N GLN A 121 16.13 3.72 -14.62
CA GLN A 121 15.33 4.42 -15.62
C GLN A 121 13.89 4.74 -15.18
N HIS A 122 13.45 4.33 -13.99
CA HIS A 122 12.07 4.56 -13.53
C HIS A 122 11.96 4.79 -12.00
N PRO A 123 11.42 5.94 -11.54
CA PRO A 123 11.27 6.25 -10.11
C PRO A 123 10.51 5.17 -9.32
N TYR A 124 9.45 4.61 -9.91
CA TYR A 124 8.66 3.57 -9.27
C TYR A 124 9.48 2.30 -9.01
N HIS A 125 10.30 1.86 -9.97
CA HIS A 125 11.07 0.62 -9.86
C HIS A 125 12.07 0.72 -8.70
N TYR A 126 12.68 1.89 -8.56
CA TYR A 126 13.57 2.17 -7.45
C TYR A 126 12.86 2.15 -6.09
N LEU A 127 11.68 2.76 -6.00
CA LEU A 127 10.89 2.72 -4.75
C LEU A 127 10.44 1.30 -4.41
N MET A 128 10.06 0.49 -5.42
CA MET A 128 9.73 -0.91 -5.24
C MET A 128 10.94 -1.70 -4.71
N GLU A 129 12.14 -1.47 -5.27
CA GLU A 129 13.38 -2.09 -4.81
C GLU A 129 13.61 -1.81 -3.31
N ILE A 130 13.52 -0.55 -2.90
CA ILE A 130 13.64 -0.14 -1.49
C ILE A 130 12.55 -0.79 -0.64
N LEU A 131 11.30 -0.78 -1.09
CA LEU A 131 10.17 -1.29 -0.32
C LEU A 131 10.35 -2.80 -0.03
N LEU A 132 10.70 -3.59 -1.04
CA LEU A 132 10.93 -5.04 -0.89
C LEU A 132 12.17 -5.35 -0.05
N GLU A 133 13.22 -4.54 -0.17
CA GLU A 133 14.39 -4.64 0.71
C GLU A 133 13.99 -4.43 2.18
N LYS A 134 13.28 -3.34 2.49
CA LYS A 134 12.88 -3.02 3.86
C LYS A 134 11.86 -4.02 4.40
N TYR A 135 10.96 -4.52 3.56
CA TYR A 135 10.02 -5.55 3.95
C TYR A 135 10.73 -6.88 4.24
N THR A 136 11.71 -7.29 3.42
CA THR A 136 12.51 -8.49 3.70
C THR A 136 13.23 -8.38 5.04
N GLN A 137 13.89 -7.24 5.29
CA GLN A 137 14.57 -7.00 6.57
C GLN A 137 13.59 -6.96 7.76
N PHE A 138 12.37 -6.47 7.54
CA PHE A 138 11.31 -6.53 8.54
C PHE A 138 10.94 -7.99 8.86
N LEU A 139 10.68 -8.81 7.83
CA LEU A 139 10.36 -10.24 7.98
C LEU A 139 11.47 -11.03 8.68
N GLU A 140 12.74 -10.68 8.42
CA GLU A 140 13.88 -11.26 9.13
C GLU A 140 13.89 -10.90 10.62
N ARG A 141 13.55 -9.66 10.99
CA ARG A 141 13.52 -9.22 12.40
C ARG A 141 12.40 -9.86 13.20
N VAL A 142 11.24 -10.07 12.58
CA VAL A 142 10.08 -10.72 13.21
C VAL A 142 10.10 -12.24 13.06
N ASP A 143 11.12 -12.78 12.39
CA ASP A 143 11.31 -14.19 12.03
C ASP A 143 10.06 -14.87 11.44
N ASP A 144 9.44 -14.23 10.45
CA ASP A 144 8.27 -14.76 9.75
C ASP A 144 8.52 -14.73 8.22
N ILE A 145 7.52 -15.16 7.46
CA ILE A 145 7.43 -15.04 6.01
C ILE A 145 6.26 -14.14 5.64
N GLY A 146 6.23 -13.69 4.39
CA GLY A 146 5.08 -12.95 3.89
C GLY A 146 4.93 -12.96 2.38
N ASP A 147 3.87 -12.31 1.94
CA ASP A 147 3.62 -12.01 0.53
C ASP A 147 3.44 -10.50 0.33
N VAL A 148 3.28 -10.11 -0.94
CA VAL A 148 3.07 -8.73 -1.35
C VAL A 148 1.82 -8.66 -2.22
N MET A 149 0.96 -7.72 -1.88
CA MET A 149 -0.34 -7.46 -2.49
C MET A 149 -0.38 -5.99 -2.93
N PRO A 150 -0.11 -5.69 -4.22
CA PRO A 150 -0.22 -4.36 -4.74
C PRO A 150 -1.69 -4.01 -4.99
N GLU A 151 -2.02 -2.72 -4.99
CA GLU A 151 -3.33 -2.26 -5.44
C GLU A 151 -3.59 -2.74 -6.88
N GLY A 152 -4.78 -3.31 -7.13
CA GLY A 152 -5.14 -3.88 -8.42
C GLY A 152 -5.24 -2.82 -9.52
N ARG A 153 -4.18 -2.68 -10.33
CA ARG A 153 -4.21 -1.84 -11.54
C ARG A 153 -4.67 -2.68 -12.73
N LYS A 154 -5.71 -2.24 -13.44
CA LYS A 154 -6.14 -2.90 -14.69
C LYS A 154 -5.22 -2.45 -15.86
N GLY A 155 -4.68 -3.40 -16.63
CA GLY A 155 -4.07 -3.14 -17.96
C GLY A 155 -2.54 -3.32 -18.05
N LYS A 156 -1.92 -2.78 -19.11
CA LYS A 156 -0.48 -3.00 -19.44
C LYS A 156 0.51 -2.57 -18.34
N LYS A 157 0.14 -1.56 -17.52
CA LYS A 157 0.94 -1.13 -16.37
C LYS A 157 1.09 -2.24 -15.31
N ASP A 158 0.11 -3.14 -15.18
CA ASP A 158 0.13 -4.27 -14.24
C ASP A 158 1.16 -5.34 -14.64
N THR A 159 1.30 -5.62 -15.93
CA THR A 159 2.28 -6.60 -16.43
C THR A 159 3.72 -6.12 -16.22
N ALA A 160 3.99 -4.84 -16.48
CA ALA A 160 5.30 -4.24 -16.22
C ALA A 160 5.64 -4.27 -14.72
N LEU A 161 4.64 -4.01 -13.87
CA LEU A 161 4.77 -4.04 -12.43
C LEU A 161 5.10 -5.45 -11.90
N GLN A 162 4.36 -6.46 -12.35
CA GLN A 162 4.62 -7.86 -11.99
C GLN A 162 6.01 -8.31 -12.45
N ALA A 163 6.43 -7.88 -13.65
CA ALA A 163 7.76 -8.19 -14.16
C ALA A 163 8.87 -7.55 -13.30
N GLU A 164 8.71 -6.29 -12.89
CA GLU A 164 9.69 -5.62 -12.03
C GLU A 164 9.78 -6.28 -10.66
N PHE A 165 8.64 -6.58 -10.03
CA PHE A 165 8.61 -7.31 -8.75
C PHE A 165 9.36 -8.65 -8.84
N ALA A 166 9.07 -9.44 -9.89
CA ALA A 166 9.76 -10.70 -10.12
C ALA A 166 11.27 -10.51 -10.35
N GLN A 167 11.67 -9.47 -11.08
CA GLN A 167 13.08 -9.15 -11.30
C GLN A 167 13.80 -8.79 -9.99
N VAL A 168 13.20 -7.96 -9.13
CA VAL A 168 13.79 -7.61 -7.84
C VAL A 168 13.94 -8.85 -6.96
N LEU A 169 12.94 -9.75 -6.90
CA LEU A 169 13.05 -11.00 -6.15
C LEU A 169 14.12 -11.95 -6.70
N GLN A 170 14.35 -11.97 -8.02
CA GLN A 170 15.35 -12.83 -8.65
C GLN A 170 16.77 -12.29 -8.54
N ARG A 171 16.94 -10.97 -8.63
CA ARG A 171 18.25 -10.30 -8.57
C ARG A 171 18.67 -9.99 -7.13
N GLY A 172 17.71 -9.68 -6.28
CA GLY A 172 17.95 -8.98 -5.02
C GLY A 172 18.34 -7.52 -5.25
N THR A 173 18.82 -6.93 -4.17
CA THR A 173 19.17 -5.52 -4.04
C THR A 173 20.60 -5.39 -3.52
N TYR A 174 21.10 -4.16 -3.41
CA TYR A 174 22.41 -3.92 -2.85
C TYR A 174 22.56 -4.44 -1.41
N PHE A 175 21.52 -4.34 -0.57
CA PHE A 175 21.60 -4.70 0.85
C PHE A 175 20.98 -6.07 1.20
N VAL A 176 20.17 -6.63 0.29
CA VAL A 176 19.47 -7.91 0.51
C VAL A 176 19.58 -8.77 -0.75
N SER A 177 20.23 -9.92 -0.63
CA SER A 177 20.40 -10.86 -1.73
C SER A 177 19.10 -11.54 -2.14
N ALA A 178 19.02 -12.00 -3.39
CA ALA A 178 17.87 -12.76 -3.91
C ALA A 178 17.50 -13.95 -3.00
N ALA A 179 18.48 -14.70 -2.53
CA ALA A 179 18.26 -15.84 -1.64
C ALA A 179 17.59 -15.43 -0.31
N ARG A 180 17.94 -14.27 0.24
CA ARG A 180 17.31 -13.73 1.46
C ARG A 180 15.88 -13.28 1.18
N MET A 181 15.65 -12.59 0.06
CA MET A 181 14.31 -12.18 -0.36
C MET A 181 13.39 -13.38 -0.56
N GLN A 182 13.81 -14.36 -1.36
CA GLN A 182 13.02 -15.57 -1.67
C GLN A 182 12.78 -16.45 -0.44
N LYS A 183 13.68 -16.43 0.55
CA LYS A 183 13.48 -17.14 1.82
C LYS A 183 12.34 -16.54 2.65
N ARG A 184 12.11 -15.22 2.55
CA ARG A 184 11.14 -14.49 3.38
C ARG A 184 9.85 -14.16 2.63
N ILE A 185 9.93 -13.91 1.33
CA ILE A 185 8.79 -13.57 0.48
C ILE A 185 8.37 -14.84 -0.27
N ALA A 186 7.28 -15.45 0.19
CA ALA A 186 6.87 -16.80 -0.20
C ALA A 186 6.25 -16.89 -1.60
N SER A 187 5.71 -15.78 -2.13
CA SER A 187 5.12 -15.74 -3.46
C SER A 187 6.03 -15.00 -4.45
N PRO A 188 6.44 -15.64 -5.57
CA PRO A 188 7.15 -14.95 -6.66
C PRO A 188 6.22 -14.08 -7.51
N THR A 189 4.91 -14.13 -7.26
CA THR A 189 3.89 -13.39 -8.02
C THR A 189 3.04 -12.54 -7.09
N LEU A 190 2.69 -11.34 -7.55
CA LEU A 190 1.80 -10.44 -6.83
C LEU A 190 0.39 -11.06 -6.80
N GLU A 191 -0.17 -11.27 -5.62
CA GLU A 191 -1.59 -11.64 -5.49
C GLU A 191 -2.45 -10.42 -5.88
N ARG A 192 -3.64 -10.65 -6.45
CA ARG A 192 -4.55 -9.58 -6.86
C ARG A 192 -5.70 -9.41 -5.86
N PHE A 193 -6.12 -8.16 -5.65
CA PHE A 193 -7.44 -7.85 -5.09
C PHE A 193 -8.53 -8.17 -6.12
N MET A 194 -9.40 -9.14 -5.83
CA MET A 194 -10.70 -9.27 -6.50
C MET A 194 -11.73 -8.51 -5.65
N PHE A 195 -12.28 -7.44 -6.22
CA PHE A 195 -13.58 -6.89 -5.82
C PHE A 195 -14.58 -7.29 -6.90
#